data_AF-A0A9Q0GCV7-F1
#
_entry.id   AF-A0A9Q0GCV7-F1
#
_cell.length_a   1.000
_cell.length_b   1.000
_cell.length_c   1.000
_cell.angle_alpha   90.00
_cell.angle_beta   90.00
_cell.angle_gamma   90.00
#
_symmetry.space_group_name_H-M   'P 1'
#
loop_
_entity.id
_entity.type
_entity.pdbx_description
1 polymer ?
#
loop_
_entity_poly.entity_id
_entity_poly.type
_entity_poly.pdbx_seq_one_letter_code
_entity_poly.pdbx_strand_id
1 'polypeptide(L)'
;MMVVLRALQELTVCWKKIGHYNMKCRWIPGTAGYGESMLNDPVHPIANQHSIIETDEAIATVNVVKFEVQLYKARDEKYLQDLQRVQGPQFLFLDLCAALLAQLQVI
;
A
#
# COMPACT_ATOMS: atom_id res chain seq x y z
N MET A 1 -10.49 -15.18 4.45
CA MET A 1 -9.18 -15.08 3.77
C MET A 1 -9.29 -14.78 2.28
N MET A 2 -10.12 -15.50 1.49
CA MET A 2 -10.18 -15.28 0.04
C MET A 2 -10.52 -13.84 -0.36
N VAL A 3 -11.42 -13.17 0.39
CA VAL A 3 -11.78 -11.77 0.14
C VAL A 3 -10.57 -10.85 0.27
N VAL A 4 -9.75 -11.02 1.32
CA VAL A 4 -8.52 -10.26 1.53
C VAL A 4 -7.53 -10.53 0.39
N LEU A 5 -7.35 -11.79 -0.02
CA LEU A 5 -6.46 -12.13 -1.14
C LEU A 5 -6.91 -11.50 -2.46
N ARG A 6 -8.22 -11.46 -2.73
CA ARG A 6 -8.79 -10.79 -3.90
C ARG A 6 -8.52 -9.28 -3.86
N ALA A 7 -8.79 -8.63 -2.73
CA ALA A 7 -8.55 -7.20 -2.58
C ALA A 7 -7.06 -6.84 -2.76
N LEU A 8 -6.15 -7.67 -2.21
CA LEU A 8 -4.71 -7.50 -2.45
C LEU A 8 -4.35 -7.67 -3.93
N GLN A 9 -4.97 -8.61 -4.64
CA GLN A 9 -4.77 -8.83 -6.07
C GLN A 9 -5.23 -7.62 -6.90
N GLU A 10 -6.43 -7.09 -6.61
CA GLU A 10 -7.00 -5.92 -7.28
C GLU A 10 -6.16 -4.66 -7.08
N LEU A 11 -5.50 -4.54 -5.93
CA LEU A 11 -4.57 -3.45 -5.62
C LEU A 11 -3.14 -3.71 -6.12
N THR A 12 -2.91 -4.80 -6.87
CA THR A 12 -1.58 -5.20 -7.39
C THR A 12 -0.51 -5.36 -6.31
N VAL A 13 -0.91 -5.72 -5.09
CA VAL A 13 0.00 -6.00 -3.99
C VAL A 13 0.68 -7.34 -4.24
N CYS A 14 1.97 -7.46 -4.01
CA CYS A 14 2.66 -8.75 -3.94
C CYS A 14 2.62 -9.25 -2.49
N TRP A 15 2.32 -10.52 -2.25
CA TRP A 15 2.32 -11.09 -0.90
C TRP A 15 2.98 -12.47 -0.84
N LYS A 16 3.48 -12.81 0.35
CA LYS A 16 3.89 -14.16 0.70
C LYS A 16 3.28 -14.56 2.04
N LYS A 17 2.80 -15.80 2.10
CA LYS A 17 2.31 -16.40 3.35
C LYS A 17 3.49 -16.71 4.27
N ILE A 18 3.40 -16.31 5.54
CA ILE A 18 4.39 -16.68 6.57
C ILE A 18 3.77 -17.43 7.75
N GLY A 19 2.44 -17.52 7.82
CA GLY A 19 1.70 -18.33 8.79
C GLY A 19 0.29 -18.64 8.27
N HIS A 20 -0.51 -19.40 9.02
CA HIS A 20 -1.87 -19.77 8.60
C HIS A 20 -2.74 -18.55 8.29
N TYR A 21 -2.54 -17.46 9.03
CA TYR A 21 -3.29 -16.21 8.94
C TYR A 21 -2.40 -14.97 8.89
N ASN A 22 -1.13 -15.14 8.50
CA ASN A 22 -0.16 -14.07 8.42
C ASN A 22 0.50 -14.01 7.03
N MET A 23 0.60 -12.80 6.48
CA MET A 23 1.26 -12.53 5.21
C MET A 23 2.18 -11.31 5.32
N LYS A 24 3.34 -11.38 4.67
CA LYS A 24 4.15 -10.19 4.36
C LYS A 24 3.78 -9.70 2.96
N CYS A 25 3.57 -8.40 2.84
CA CYS A 25 3.09 -7.75 1.64
C CYS A 25 4.08 -6.66 1.19
N ARG A 26 4.14 -6.44 -0.12
CA ARG A 26 4.87 -5.36 -0.77
C ARG A 26 3.93 -4.72 -1.78
N TRP A 27 3.73 -3.42 -1.64
CA TRP A 27 2.98 -2.62 -2.59
C TRP A 27 3.89 -1.57 -3.20
N ILE A 28 3.75 -1.41 -4.50
CA ILE A 28 4.33 -0.31 -5.27
C ILE A 28 3.12 0.32 -5.94
N PRO A 29 2.75 1.56 -5.60
CA PRO A 29 1.68 2.25 -6.27
C PRO A 29 1.97 2.21 -7.76
N GLY A 30 1.04 1.64 -8.53
CA GLY A 30 1.20 1.62 -9.97
C GLY A 30 1.38 3.05 -10.46
N THR A 31 2.35 3.28 -11.33
CA THR A 31 2.41 4.47 -12.18
C THR A 31 1.26 4.45 -13.20
N ALA A 32 0.05 4.10 -12.78
CA ALA A 32 -1.10 3.94 -13.64
C ALA A 32 -1.87 5.27 -13.65
N GLY A 33 -1.48 6.16 -14.58
CA GLY A 33 -2.39 7.23 -15.02
C GLY A 33 -1.86 8.64 -15.23
N TYR A 34 -0.55 8.90 -15.34
CA TYR A 34 -0.14 10.08 -16.14
C TYR A 34 -0.25 9.70 -17.61
N GLY A 35 -1.50 9.63 -18.08
CA GLY A 35 -1.79 9.73 -19.49
C GLY A 35 -1.25 11.06 -20.00
N GLU A 36 -0.73 11.02 -21.22
CA GLU A 36 -0.34 12.16 -22.04
C GLU A 36 -1.46 13.22 -22.08
N SER A 37 -1.52 14.15 -21.14
CA SER A 37 -2.17 15.46 -21.25
C SER A 37 -2.09 16.19 -19.92
N MET A 38 -1.16 17.11 -19.79
CA MET A 38 -1.42 18.50 -19.37
C MET A 38 -0.07 19.20 -19.23
N LEU A 39 0.11 20.13 -20.15
CA LEU A 39 1.17 21.12 -20.20
C LEU A 39 1.18 21.93 -18.89
N ASN A 40 2.39 22.15 -18.37
CA ASN A 40 2.81 23.29 -17.56
C ASN A 40 1.86 23.80 -16.46
N ASP A 41 2.09 23.37 -15.21
CA ASP A 41 2.17 24.33 -14.09
C ASP A 41 2.87 23.70 -12.87
N PRO A 42 3.69 24.44 -12.10
CA PRO A 42 4.44 23.89 -10.99
C PRO A 42 3.58 23.91 -9.72
N VAL A 43 2.81 22.86 -9.48
CA VAL A 43 2.22 22.64 -8.14
C VAL A 43 3.30 22.04 -7.25
N HIS A 44 3.85 22.93 -6.42
CA HIS A 44 4.79 22.68 -5.34
C HIS A 44 4.43 21.40 -4.55
N PRO A 45 5.26 20.35 -4.55
CA PRO A 45 5.15 19.33 -3.53
C PRO A 45 5.60 19.96 -2.22
N ILE A 46 4.76 19.93 -1.19
CA ILE A 46 5.20 20.13 0.20
C ILE A 46 6.05 18.90 0.55
N ALA A 47 7.28 18.90 0.03
CA ALA A 47 8.34 17.98 0.37
C ALA A 47 9.17 18.66 1.44
N ASN A 48 9.11 18.12 2.65
CA ASN A 48 10.09 18.42 3.68
C ASN A 48 11.49 18.26 3.07
N GLN A 49 12.25 19.34 3.17
CA GLN A 49 13.64 19.45 2.79
C GLN A 49 14.44 18.27 3.35
N HIS A 50 14.98 17.42 2.47
CA HIS A 50 16.35 16.98 2.62
C HIS A 50 16.95 16.76 1.23
N SER A 51 18.18 17.24 1.13
CA SER A 51 18.91 17.66 -0.05
C SER A 51 19.60 16.53 -0.82
N ILE A 52 19.72 16.74 -2.14
CA ILE A 52 20.82 16.34 -3.05
C ILE A 52 20.74 14.94 -3.68
N ILE A 53 20.40 14.97 -4.98
CA ILE A 53 20.92 14.20 -6.14
C ILE A 53 21.18 12.70 -5.90
N GLU A 54 20.37 11.83 -6.51
CA GLU A 54 20.81 10.64 -7.30
C GLU A 54 19.63 9.75 -7.75
N THR A 55 19.55 9.54 -9.07
CA THR A 55 19.18 8.29 -9.78
C THR A 55 17.70 7.85 -9.81
N ASP A 56 17.18 7.68 -11.03
CA ASP A 56 15.85 7.16 -11.41
C ASP A 56 15.45 5.84 -10.69
N GLU A 57 16.44 5.04 -10.30
CA GLU A 57 16.28 3.81 -9.51
C GLU A 57 15.92 4.06 -8.03
N ALA A 58 16.36 5.19 -7.45
CA ALA A 58 16.06 5.56 -6.07
C ALA A 58 14.58 5.96 -5.92
N ILE A 59 13.99 6.65 -6.89
CA ILE A 59 12.59 7.09 -6.88
C ILE A 59 11.63 5.89 -6.81
N ALA A 60 11.95 4.80 -7.53
CA ALA A 60 11.20 3.55 -7.47
C ALA A 60 11.22 2.91 -6.06
N THR A 61 12.23 3.19 -5.23
CA THR A 61 12.30 2.75 -3.83
C THR A 61 11.60 3.67 -2.85
N VAL A 62 11.42 4.96 -3.17
CA VAL A 62 10.80 5.95 -2.27
C VAL A 62 9.32 5.63 -2.00
N ASN A 63 8.61 5.11 -3.01
CA ASN A 63 7.17 4.84 -2.91
C ASN A 63 6.85 3.35 -2.66
N VAL A 64 7.80 2.56 -2.18
CA VAL A 64 7.53 1.16 -1.82
C VAL A 64 7.01 1.08 -0.40
N VAL A 65 5.86 0.43 -0.22
CA VAL A 65 5.31 0.10 1.11
C VAL A 65 5.45 -1.38 1.37
N LYS A 66 6.11 -1.74 2.47
CA LYS A 66 6.12 -3.12 3.01
C LYS A 66 5.27 -3.13 4.26
N PHE A 67 4.38 -4.10 4.36
CA PHE A 67 3.46 -4.24 5.48
C PHE A 67 3.14 -5.70 5.75
N GLU A 68 2.58 -5.97 6.92
CA GLU A 68 2.10 -7.29 7.31
C GLU A 68 0.59 -7.26 7.46
N VAL A 69 -0.04 -8.36 7.05
CA VAL A 69 -1.47 -8.60 7.24
C VAL A 69 -1.62 -9.78 8.18
N GLN A 70 -2.39 -9.58 9.23
CA GLN A 70 -2.67 -10.62 10.20
C GLN A 70 -4.18 -10.68 10.48
N LEU A 71 -4.74 -11.88 10.36
CA LEU A 71 -6.14 -12.13 10.72
C LEU A 71 -6.19 -12.78 12.11
N TYR A 72 -7.01 -12.23 12.99
CA TYR A 72 -7.29 -12.77 14.31
C TYR A 72 -8.75 -13.19 14.40
N LYS A 73 -9.01 -14.34 15.04
CA LYS A 73 -10.38 -14.75 15.38
C LYS A 73 -10.82 -14.03 16.65
N ALA A 74 -11.92 -13.31 16.57
CA ALA A 74 -12.61 -12.71 17.71
C ALA A 74 -13.79 -13.61 18.13
N ARG A 75 -14.60 -13.12 19.08
CA ARG A 75 -15.85 -13.80 19.49
C ARG A 75 -16.89 -13.73 18.37
N ASP A 76 -17.91 -14.58 18.46
CA ASP A 76 -19.10 -14.55 17.58
C ASP A 76 -18.79 -14.67 16.08
N GLU A 77 -17.82 -15.52 15.71
CA GLU A 77 -17.35 -15.71 14.33
C GLU A 77 -16.91 -14.40 13.64
N LYS A 78 -16.58 -13.37 14.42
CA LYS A 78 -15.96 -12.14 13.92
C LYS A 78 -14.47 -12.32 13.78
N TYR A 79 -13.90 -11.57 12.85
CA TYR A 79 -12.47 -11.55 12.62
C TYR A 79 -11.97 -10.12 12.66
N LEU A 80 -10.78 -9.93 13.21
CA LEU A 80 -10.06 -8.66 13.19
C LEU A 80 -8.93 -8.77 12.17
N GLN A 81 -8.90 -7.83 11.23
CA GLN A 81 -7.83 -7.70 10.26
C GLN A 81 -6.88 -6.60 10.72
N ASP A 82 -5.66 -6.99 11.07
CA ASP A 82 -4.58 -6.09 11.43
C ASP A 82 -3.67 -5.83 10.22
N LEU A 83 -3.27 -4.56 10.07
CA LEU A 83 -2.41 -4.07 9.00
C LEU A 83 -1.25 -3.30 9.65
N GLN A 84 -0.05 -3.87 9.61
CA GLN A 84 1.12 -3.27 10.23
C GLN A 84 2.13 -2.81 9.18
N ARG A 85 2.40 -1.51 9.11
CA ARG A 85 3.50 -0.98 8.28
C ARG A 85 4.84 -1.48 8.82
N VAL A 86 5.65 -2.08 7.93
CA VAL A 86 7.02 -2.52 8.22
C VAL A 86 8.03 -1.51 7.66
N GLN A 87 7.80 -1.02 6.44
CA GLN A 87 8.67 -0.05 5.76
C GLN A 87 7.88 0.80 4.78
N GLY A 88 8.38 1.99 4.45
CA GLY A 88 7.82 2.89 3.44
C GLY A 88 7.12 4.11 4.04
N PRO A 89 6.66 5.06 3.20
CA PRO A 89 6.03 6.29 3.63
C PRO A 89 4.73 6.04 4.42
N GLN A 90 4.51 6.80 5.50
CA GLN A 90 3.36 6.62 6.37
C GLN A 90 2.03 7.00 5.69
N PHE A 91 1.98 8.13 5.01
CA PHE A 91 0.76 8.57 4.30
C PHE A 91 0.41 7.61 3.16
N LEU A 92 1.40 7.15 2.40
CA LEU A 92 1.17 6.17 1.35
C LEU A 92 0.62 4.84 1.89
N PHE A 93 1.06 4.43 3.09
CA PHE A 93 0.47 3.28 3.77
C PHE A 93 -0.98 3.54 4.22
N LEU A 94 -1.33 4.75 4.66
CA LEU A 94 -2.71 5.11 4.97
C LEU A 94 -3.61 5.10 3.72
N ASP A 95 -3.10 5.59 2.58
CA ASP A 95 -3.80 5.53 1.30
C ASP A 95 -4.07 4.08 0.88
N LEU A 96 -3.08 3.20 1.05
CA LEU A 96 -3.24 1.76 0.83
C LEU A 96 -4.30 1.16 1.76
N CYS A 97 -4.31 1.52 3.03
CA CYS A 97 -5.32 1.05 3.99
C CYS A 97 -6.73 1.47 3.55
N ALA A 98 -6.92 2.73 3.15
CA ALA A 98 -8.19 3.23 2.65
C ALA A 98 -8.63 2.48 1.38
N ALA A 99 -7.72 2.26 0.43
CA ALA A 99 -8.00 1.49 -0.79
C ALA A 99 -8.40 0.04 -0.48
N LEU A 100 -7.72 -0.61 0.49
CA LEU A 100 -8.05 -1.97 0.91
C LEU A 100 -9.44 -2.04 1.56
N LEU A 101 -9.78 -1.10 2.45
CA LEU A 101 -11.10 -1.03 3.07
C LEU A 101 -12.21 -0.85 2.03
N ALA A 102 -11.99 -0.01 1.02
CA ALA A 102 -12.91 0.17 -0.09
C ALA A 102 -13.12 -1.12 -0.89
N GLN A 103 -12.06 -1.87 -1.21
CA GLN A 103 -12.18 -3.16 -1.91
C GLN A 103 -12.87 -4.25 -1.08
N LEU A 104 -12.69 -4.23 0.24
CA LEU A 104 -13.37 -5.16 1.13
C LEU A 104 -14.86 -4.86 1.30
N GLN A 105 -15.37 -3.75 0.72
CA GLN A 105 -16.74 -3.25 0.87
C GLN A 105 -17.14 -3.06 2.34
N VAL A 106 -16.15 -2.76 3.20
CA VAL A 106 -16.37 -2.44 4.60
C VAL A 106 -16.47 -0.93 4.71
N ILE A 107 -17.67 -0.39 4.45
CA ILE A 107 -18.02 1.03 4.68
C ILE A 107 -19.26 1.07 5.56
#